data_AF-A0A1G3TSZ3-F1
#
_entry.id   AF-A0A1G3TSZ3-F1
#
_cell.length_a   1.000
_cell.length_b   1.000
_cell.length_c   1.000
_cell.angle_alpha   90.00
_cell.angle_beta   90.00
_cell.angle_gamma   90.00
#
_symmetry.space_group_name_H-M   'P 1'
#
loop_
_entity.id
_entity.type
_entity.pdbx_description
1 polymer ?
#
loop_
_entity_poly.entity_id
_entity_poly.type
_entity_poly.pdbx_seq_one_letter_code
_entity_poly.pdbx_strand_id
1 'polypeptide(L)'
;MKFQSILLAAIFPILVSAAGVQNKELPSSEMKKQNKEIVKLAAEEISKTLPQTVDKKTKLIGVKADNTVLVYIYEINIAPKSDEAVKKEDYSRMKEAVTYGTCNSSKRFLDADISIRYLYKSEHSKSELFKFDINKESCSKL
;
A
#
# COMPACT_ATOMS: atom_id res chain seq x y z
N MET A 1 -50.29 -55.92 7.82
CA MET A 1 -49.60 -54.69 7.37
C MET A 1 -49.31 -53.87 8.62
N LYS A 2 -48.04 -53.82 9.04
CA LYS A 2 -47.08 -52.71 8.82
C LYS A 2 -47.45 -51.48 9.68
N PHE A 3 -46.60 -50.84 10.47
CA PHE A 3 -45.22 -51.05 10.94
C PHE A 3 -45.11 -50.06 12.11
N GLN A 4 -44.61 -50.49 13.28
CA GLN A 4 -44.15 -49.55 14.30
C GLN A 4 -42.90 -48.83 13.75
N SER A 5 -42.91 -47.51 13.73
CA SER A 5 -41.72 -46.72 13.42
C SER A 5 -41.38 -45.82 14.59
N ILE A 6 -40.54 -46.36 15.47
CA ILE A 6 -39.66 -45.62 16.37
C ILE A 6 -38.72 -44.82 15.47
N LEU A 7 -38.83 -43.49 15.45
CA LEU A 7 -37.83 -42.63 14.81
C LEU A 7 -36.88 -42.08 15.89
N LEU A 8 -35.90 -42.91 16.23
CA LEU A 8 -34.68 -42.48 16.91
C LEU A 8 -33.73 -41.98 15.81
N ALA A 9 -33.71 -40.67 15.53
CA ALA A 9 -32.74 -40.08 14.61
C ALA A 9 -31.68 -39.34 15.43
N ALA A 10 -30.48 -39.90 15.38
CA ALA A 10 -29.30 -39.51 16.13
C ALA A 10 -28.90 -38.05 15.88
N ILE A 11 -28.71 -37.32 16.98
CA ILE A 11 -27.98 -36.06 16.99
C ILE A 11 -26.51 -36.42 16.78
N PHE A 12 -26.01 -36.24 15.56
CA PHE A 12 -24.57 -36.29 15.28
C PHE A 12 -23.92 -35.06 15.92
N PRO A 13 -23.02 -35.19 16.92
CA PRO A 13 -22.17 -34.07 17.27
C PRO A 13 -21.14 -33.94 16.14
N ILE A 14 -21.23 -32.85 15.36
CA ILE A 14 -20.13 -32.43 14.51
C ILE A 14 -18.99 -32.06 15.46
N LEU A 15 -18.09 -33.00 15.70
CA LEU A 15 -16.75 -32.73 16.22
C LEU A 15 -16.03 -31.93 15.13
N VAL A 16 -16.20 -30.60 15.18
CA VAL A 16 -15.27 -29.68 14.54
C VAL A 16 -13.93 -29.90 15.24
N SER A 17 -13.08 -30.70 14.62
CA SER A 17 -11.66 -30.71 14.95
C SER A 17 -11.13 -29.31 14.63
N ALA A 18 -11.07 -28.47 15.67
CA ALA A 18 -10.16 -27.34 15.73
C ALA A 18 -8.72 -27.88 15.77
N ALA A 19 -8.30 -28.58 14.72
CA ALA A 19 -6.90 -28.79 14.44
C ALA A 19 -6.34 -27.40 14.14
N GLY A 20 -5.61 -26.85 15.11
CA GLY A 20 -5.09 -25.49 15.07
C GLY A 20 -4.50 -25.19 13.71
N VAL A 21 -5.06 -24.17 13.05
CA VAL A 21 -4.41 -23.52 11.92
C VAL A 21 -3.13 -22.92 12.48
N GLN A 22 -2.05 -23.71 12.45
CA GLN A 22 -0.72 -23.20 12.72
C GLN A 22 -0.45 -22.18 11.62
N ASN A 23 -0.43 -20.89 11.99
CA ASN A 23 0.18 -19.83 11.18
C ASN A 23 1.66 -20.20 11.00
N LYS A 24 1.95 -21.05 10.01
CA LYS A 24 3.32 -21.23 9.52
C LYS A 24 3.68 -19.92 8.83
N GLU A 25 4.50 -19.14 9.50
CA GLU A 25 5.18 -18.00 8.91
C GLU A 25 5.92 -18.52 7.66
N LEU A 26 5.59 -17.96 6.50
CA LEU A 26 6.21 -18.38 5.25
C LEU A 26 7.72 -18.08 5.31
N PRO A 27 8.56 -18.91 4.67
CA PRO A 27 9.98 -18.60 4.53
C PRO A 27 10.17 -17.19 3.94
N SER A 28 11.15 -16.43 4.43
CA SER A 28 11.34 -15.02 4.06
C SER A 28 11.50 -14.78 2.56
N SER A 29 12.02 -15.75 1.80
CA SER A 29 12.13 -15.70 0.34
C SER A 29 10.78 -15.82 -0.37
N GLU A 30 9.88 -16.64 0.16
CA GLU A 30 8.53 -16.84 -0.36
C GLU A 30 7.64 -15.62 -0.04
N MET A 31 7.75 -15.07 1.18
CA MET A 31 7.15 -13.79 1.55
C MET A 31 7.57 -12.66 0.59
N LYS A 32 8.87 -12.54 0.28
CA LYS A 32 9.36 -11.53 -0.67
C LYS A 32 8.77 -11.71 -2.06
N LYS A 33 8.61 -12.95 -2.54
CA LYS A 33 7.99 -13.23 -3.84
C LYS A 33 6.51 -12.83 -3.84
N GLN A 34 5.78 -13.16 -2.78
CA GLN A 34 4.38 -12.76 -2.62
C GLN A 34 4.24 -11.23 -2.54
N ASN A 35 5.08 -10.55 -1.78
CA ASN A 35 5.08 -9.09 -1.69
C ASN A 35 5.30 -8.41 -3.03
N LYS A 36 6.19 -8.95 -3.89
CA LYS A 36 6.37 -8.44 -5.25
C LYS A 36 5.07 -8.54 -6.07
N GLU A 37 4.36 -9.66 -5.96
CA GLU A 37 3.09 -9.84 -6.66
C GLU A 37 2.00 -8.92 -6.11
N ILE A 38 1.92 -8.76 -4.79
CA ILE A 38 1.00 -7.82 -4.13
C ILE A 38 1.24 -6.39 -4.64
N VAL A 39 2.50 -5.94 -4.69
CA VAL A 39 2.86 -4.60 -5.17
C VAL A 39 2.50 -4.43 -6.65
N LYS A 40 2.76 -5.45 -7.48
CA LYS A 40 2.37 -5.46 -8.90
C LYS A 40 0.86 -5.31 -9.07
N LEU A 41 0.07 -6.15 -8.41
CA LEU A 41 -1.40 -6.11 -8.50
C LEU A 41 -1.97 -4.80 -7.96
N ALA A 42 -1.43 -4.29 -6.85
CA ALA A 42 -1.83 -2.99 -6.31
C ALA A 42 -1.54 -1.85 -7.29
N ALA A 43 -0.36 -1.86 -7.92
CA ALA A 43 0.00 -0.85 -8.92
C ALA A 43 -0.91 -0.92 -10.15
N GLU A 44 -1.19 -2.12 -10.67
CA GLU A 44 -2.09 -2.35 -11.80
C GLU A 44 -3.50 -1.86 -11.50
N GLU A 45 -4.04 -2.20 -10.33
CA GLU A 45 -5.40 -1.81 -9.94
C GLU A 45 -5.53 -0.30 -9.79
N ILE A 46 -4.62 0.34 -9.06
CA ILE A 46 -4.66 1.79 -8.87
C ILE A 46 -4.46 2.50 -10.21
N SER A 47 -3.62 1.98 -11.10
CA SER A 47 -3.32 2.60 -12.39
C SER A 47 -4.55 2.74 -13.30
N LYS A 48 -5.58 1.91 -13.13
CA LYS A 48 -6.83 1.97 -13.92
C LYS A 48 -7.60 3.28 -13.76
N THR A 49 -7.33 4.01 -12.69
CA THR A 49 -8.06 5.23 -12.33
C THR A 49 -7.26 6.50 -12.60
N LEU A 50 -6.09 6.38 -13.24
CA LEU A 50 -5.20 7.50 -13.51
C LEU A 50 -5.57 8.25 -14.80
N PRO A 51 -5.30 9.56 -14.88
CA PRO A 51 -4.79 10.41 -13.80
C PRO A 51 -5.87 10.74 -12.75
N GLN A 52 -5.47 10.87 -11.48
CA GLN A 52 -6.36 11.31 -10.40
C GLN A 52 -5.98 12.69 -9.90
N THR A 53 -6.97 13.57 -9.72
CA THR A 53 -6.77 14.85 -9.04
C THR A 53 -6.82 14.63 -7.53
N VAL A 54 -5.74 14.98 -6.82
CA VAL A 54 -5.66 14.89 -5.35
C VAL A 54 -6.17 16.19 -4.73
N ASP A 55 -5.70 17.32 -5.27
CA ASP A 55 -6.10 18.65 -4.87
C ASP A 55 -5.95 19.62 -6.06
N LYS A 56 -6.18 20.93 -5.82
CA LYS A 56 -6.13 21.96 -6.86
C LYS A 56 -4.78 22.07 -7.59
N LYS A 57 -3.68 21.63 -6.96
CA LYS A 57 -2.31 21.72 -7.47
C LYS A 57 -1.67 20.36 -7.72
N THR A 58 -2.23 19.27 -7.20
CA THR A 58 -1.58 17.95 -7.21
C THR A 58 -2.39 16.92 -7.98
N LYS A 59 -1.73 16.22 -8.90
CA LYS A 59 -2.28 15.08 -9.64
C LYS A 59 -1.43 13.84 -9.44
N LEU A 60 -2.05 12.70 -9.16
CA LEU A 60 -1.42 11.40 -9.30
C LEU A 60 -1.47 11.00 -10.77
N ILE A 61 -0.31 10.89 -11.40
CA ILE A 61 -0.18 10.61 -12.84
C ILE A 61 0.32 9.20 -13.15
N GLY A 62 0.87 8.51 -12.15
CA GLY A 62 1.46 7.20 -12.33
C GLY A 62 1.50 6.42 -11.03
N VAL A 63 1.27 5.12 -11.11
CA VAL A 63 1.59 4.16 -10.06
C VAL A 63 2.31 2.99 -10.71
N LYS A 64 3.40 2.52 -10.12
CA LYS A 64 4.16 1.38 -10.63
C LYS A 64 4.72 0.52 -9.52
N ALA A 65 4.98 -0.73 -9.85
CA ALA A 65 5.71 -1.66 -9.00
C ALA A 65 7.21 -1.60 -9.28
N ASP A 66 8.02 -1.54 -8.23
CA ASP A 66 9.47 -1.72 -8.26
C ASP A 66 9.86 -2.72 -7.16
N ASN A 67 9.91 -4.00 -7.50
CA ASN A 67 10.09 -5.09 -6.53
C ASN A 67 9.03 -5.03 -5.40
N THR A 68 9.47 -4.88 -4.15
CA THR A 68 8.62 -4.73 -2.97
C THR A 68 8.35 -3.26 -2.63
N VAL A 69 8.44 -2.38 -3.64
CA VAL A 69 8.19 -0.94 -3.51
C VAL A 69 7.03 -0.52 -4.42
N LEU A 70 5.97 0.01 -3.81
CA LEU A 70 4.88 0.65 -4.54
C LEU A 70 5.24 2.12 -4.79
N VAL A 71 5.41 2.50 -6.05
CA VAL A 71 5.88 3.84 -6.44
C VAL A 71 4.71 4.67 -6.97
N TYR A 72 4.38 5.74 -6.26
CA TYR A 72 3.43 6.75 -6.70
C TYR A 72 4.17 7.93 -7.34
N ILE A 73 3.65 8.40 -8.48
CA ILE A 73 4.24 9.48 -9.27
C ILE A 73 3.21 10.60 -9.37
N TYR A 74 3.54 11.74 -8.78
CA TYR A 74 2.71 12.93 -8.74
C TYR A 74 3.31 14.04 -9.60
N GLU A 75 2.43 14.87 -10.15
CA GLU A 75 2.78 16.19 -10.67
C GLU A 75 2.15 17.26 -9.78
N ILE A 76 2.94 18.28 -9.45
CA ILE A 76 2.50 19.43 -8.66
C ILE A 76 2.70 20.74 -9.42
N ASN A 77 1.65 21.56 -9.45
CA ASN A 77 1.72 22.92 -9.95
C ASN A 77 2.33 23.83 -8.91
N ILE A 78 3.60 24.19 -9.13
CA ILE A 78 4.38 24.97 -8.17
C ILE A 78 4.36 26.48 -8.43
N ALA A 79 3.68 26.93 -9.49
CA ALA A 79 3.67 28.35 -9.83
C ALA A 79 3.15 29.20 -8.65
N PRO A 80 3.79 30.36 -8.39
CA PRO A 80 4.85 30.99 -9.18
C PRO A 80 6.30 30.62 -8.76
N LYS A 81 6.50 29.66 -7.84
CA LYS A 81 7.84 29.29 -7.36
C LYS A 81 8.64 28.54 -8.43
N SER A 82 9.97 28.63 -8.37
CA SER A 82 10.86 27.77 -9.15
C SER A 82 11.01 26.39 -8.52
N ASP A 83 11.49 25.42 -9.30
CA ASP A 83 11.77 24.07 -8.82
C ASP A 83 12.76 24.08 -7.65
N GLU A 84 13.80 24.94 -7.71
CA GLU A 84 14.83 25.09 -6.68
C GLU A 84 14.25 25.68 -5.38
N ALA A 85 13.39 26.70 -5.50
CA ALA A 85 12.75 27.32 -4.34
C ALA A 85 11.87 26.29 -3.60
N VAL A 86 11.06 25.53 -4.34
CA VAL A 86 10.23 24.47 -3.75
C VAL A 86 11.07 23.38 -3.09
N LYS A 87 12.14 22.92 -3.76
CA LYS A 87 13.08 21.93 -3.20
C LYS A 87 13.67 22.39 -1.87
N LYS A 88 14.01 23.68 -1.75
CA LYS A 88 14.64 24.22 -0.54
C LYS A 88 13.64 24.48 0.58
N GLU A 89 12.50 25.06 0.26
CA GLU A 89 11.56 25.58 1.25
C GLU A 89 10.55 24.54 1.73
N ASP A 90 10.12 23.66 0.83
CA ASP A 90 8.96 22.79 1.08
C ASP A 90 9.35 21.33 1.40
N TYR A 91 10.62 20.94 1.21
CA TYR A 91 11.08 19.55 1.40
C TYR A 91 10.74 18.99 2.79
N SER A 92 11.11 19.70 3.86
CA SER A 92 10.91 19.17 5.23
C SER A 92 9.44 18.98 5.56
N ARG A 93 8.63 20.00 5.25
CA ARG A 93 7.18 19.99 5.47
C ARG A 93 6.50 18.90 4.65
N MET A 94 6.89 18.74 3.37
CA MET A 94 6.33 17.69 2.51
C MET A 94 6.73 16.30 2.97
N LYS A 95 8.00 16.11 3.37
CA LYS A 95 8.48 14.84 3.91
C LYS A 95 7.67 14.44 5.13
N GLU A 96 7.53 15.33 6.11
CA GLU A 96 6.77 15.08 7.34
C GLU A 96 5.31 14.72 7.04
N ALA A 97 4.61 15.53 6.24
CA ALA A 97 3.22 15.29 5.91
C ALA A 97 3.01 13.96 5.15
N VAL A 98 3.88 13.64 4.19
CA VAL A 98 3.82 12.39 3.44
C VAL A 98 4.14 11.19 4.34
N THR A 99 5.16 11.29 5.19
CA THR A 99 5.51 10.21 6.13
C THR A 99 4.34 9.96 7.09
N TYR A 100 3.81 10.99 7.74
CA TYR A 100 2.67 10.86 8.65
C TYR A 100 1.44 10.27 7.96
N GLY A 101 1.08 10.79 6.79
CA GLY A 101 -0.03 10.26 6.01
C GLY A 101 0.15 8.78 5.67
N THR A 102 1.34 8.40 5.17
CA THR A 102 1.65 7.01 4.79
C THR A 102 1.61 6.07 5.99
N CYS A 103 2.17 6.47 7.13
CA CYS A 103 2.20 5.64 8.33
C CYS A 103 0.80 5.33 8.87
N ASN A 104 -0.15 6.25 8.65
CA ASN A 104 -1.54 6.06 9.08
C ASN A 104 -2.40 5.34 8.03
N SER A 105 -2.26 5.66 6.74
CA SER A 105 -3.13 5.11 5.69
C SER A 105 -2.66 3.76 5.15
N SER A 106 -1.35 3.49 5.22
CA SER A 106 -0.73 2.40 4.47
C SER A 106 -0.02 1.38 5.36
N LYS A 107 -0.36 1.36 6.65
CA LYS A 107 0.23 0.47 7.66
C LYS A 107 0.29 -1.00 7.24
N ARG A 108 -0.74 -1.51 6.56
CA ARG A 108 -0.78 -2.92 6.11
C ARG A 108 0.31 -3.27 5.10
N PHE A 109 0.67 -2.34 4.21
CA PHE A 109 1.79 -2.55 3.29
C PHE A 109 3.11 -2.54 4.06
N LEU A 110 3.30 -1.55 4.94
CA LEU A 110 4.53 -1.40 5.71
C LEU A 110 4.78 -2.59 6.66
N ASP A 111 3.73 -3.08 7.33
CA ASP A 111 3.81 -4.25 8.22
C ASP A 111 4.14 -5.54 7.45
N ALA A 112 3.86 -5.58 6.15
CA ALA A 112 4.21 -6.67 5.24
C ALA A 112 5.55 -6.45 4.53
N ASP A 113 6.43 -5.56 5.01
CA ASP A 113 7.73 -5.22 4.39
C ASP A 113 7.61 -4.72 2.93
N ILE A 114 6.47 -4.12 2.59
CA ILE A 114 6.27 -3.40 1.32
C ILE A 114 6.50 -1.92 1.59
N SER A 115 7.53 -1.35 0.97
CA SER A 115 7.84 0.08 1.06
C SER A 115 7.00 0.89 0.07
N ILE A 116 6.83 2.17 0.34
CA ILE A 116 6.13 3.10 -0.54
C ILE A 116 7.07 4.24 -0.92
N ARG A 117 7.18 4.50 -2.22
CA ARG A 117 7.97 5.60 -2.77
C ARG A 117 7.06 6.64 -3.36
N TYR A 118 7.23 7.89 -2.94
CA TYR A 118 6.55 9.04 -3.51
C TYR A 118 7.53 9.83 -4.37
N LEU A 119 7.24 9.96 -5.66
CA LEU A 119 7.98 10.78 -6.61
C LEU A 119 7.12 11.97 -7.00
N TYR A 120 7.54 13.18 -6.62
CA TYR A 120 6.86 14.42 -6.99
C TYR A 120 7.66 15.12 -8.09
N LYS A 121 6.97 15.48 -9.17
CA LYS A 121 7.52 16.24 -10.29
C LYS A 121 6.84 17.58 -10.43
N SER A 122 7.55 18.56 -10.98
CA SER A 122 6.96 19.83 -11.39
C SER A 122 6.02 19.58 -12.57
N GLU A 123 4.78 20.10 -12.52
CA GLU A 123 3.83 19.99 -13.64
C GLU A 123 4.39 20.66 -14.90
N HIS A 124 5.15 21.75 -14.75
CA HIS A 124 5.67 22.55 -15.86
C HIS A 124 6.97 22.00 -16.43
N SER A 125 8.02 21.89 -15.61
CA SER A 125 9.36 21.46 -16.08
C SER A 125 9.51 19.95 -16.19
N LYS A 126 8.58 19.18 -15.59
CA LYS A 126 8.66 17.72 -15.41
C LYS A 126 9.86 17.26 -14.58
N SER A 127 10.62 18.19 -13.98
CA SER A 127 11.77 17.86 -13.14
C SER A 127 11.31 17.20 -11.84
N GLU A 128 12.12 16.28 -11.31
CA GLU A 128 11.90 15.73 -9.97
C GLU A 128 12.09 16.85 -8.94
N LEU A 129 11.06 17.06 -8.12
CA LEU A 129 11.07 17.97 -6.98
C LEU A 129 11.42 17.23 -5.70
N PHE A 130 10.72 16.11 -5.44
CA PHE A 130 10.90 15.33 -4.23
C PHE A 130 10.86 13.84 -4.50
N LYS A 131 11.66 13.11 -3.73
CA LYS A 131 11.58 11.65 -3.62
C LYS A 131 11.59 11.28 -2.15
N PHE A 132 10.54 10.60 -1.71
CA PHE A 132 10.42 10.11 -0.34
C PHE A 132 10.22 8.60 -0.35
N ASP A 133 11.16 7.88 0.26
CA ASP A 133 11.09 6.44 0.49
C ASP A 133 10.59 6.20 1.91
N ILE A 134 9.41 5.62 2.05
CA ILE A 134 8.77 5.33 3.34
C ILE A 134 8.70 3.82 3.52
N ASN A 135 9.28 3.35 4.62
CA ASN A 135 9.28 1.94 5.04
C ASN A 135 8.78 1.84 6.48
N LYS A 136 8.77 0.62 7.02
CA LYS A 136 8.30 0.36 8.40
C LYS A 136 9.07 1.19 9.43
N GLU A 137 10.40 1.31 9.29
CA GLU A 137 11.26 2.06 10.20
C GLU A 137 11.02 3.57 10.15
N SER A 138 10.48 4.07 9.03
CA SER A 138 10.12 5.49 8.88
C SER A 138 9.00 5.90 9.84
N CYS A 139 8.15 4.95 10.24
CA CYS A 139 7.00 5.19 11.12
C CYS A 139 7.33 5.08 12.60
N SER A 140 8.47 4.49 12.96
CA SER A 140 8.89 4.33 14.36
C SER A 140 9.42 5.64 14.97
N LYS A 141 9.53 6.71 14.18
CA LYS A 141 10.15 8.00 14.54
C LYS A 141 9.16 9.17 14.56
N LEU A 142 7.86 8.88 14.39
CA LEU A 142 6.77 9.84 14.46
C LEU A 142 6.20 9.94 15.87
#